data_AF-A0A8C1K502-F1
#
_entry.id   AF-A0A8C1K502-F1
#
_cell.length_a   1.000
_cell.length_b   1.000
_cell.length_c   1.000
_cell.angle_alpha   90.00
_cell.angle_beta   90.00
_cell.angle_gamma   90.00
#
_symmetry.space_group_name_H-M   'P 1'
#
loop_
_entity.id
_entity.type
_entity.pdbx_description
1 polymer ?
#
loop_
_entity_poly.entity_id
_entity_poly.type
_entity_poly.pdbx_seq_one_letter_code
_entity_poly.pdbx_strand_id
1 'polypeptide(L)'
;MPVLSAGEGLHETLALLTSQLRPDANHKEDMVFLKDVFSERSLSYLMKIHEKLRQYERQSPTPVLHSASTLAEDVAEELQSGPMSSEEKELLHLLTSPHLKAVLSVHDTVAQKNFDPVLPPLPDDFEDELDEESVKIVRLVKNKEPLGATIRRDDSTGAVIVARIMKGGAADRSGLVHVGDELREVNGSSVMHKRPDEISQLLSQSQGSITLKIIPAIKEEDKLKESKVFMRALFDYTPLEDKATPCQEAGLPFKRGDILQVVSQHDQTWWQAKRVGDCNLRAGLVPSKQFQERTTAIPLGNHFTPVPFIQKESGLRRSFRLSRKDRRGSSGEANVSDQNDTEFLTYEEVTRYQQKPNERPRLVVLIGSLGARINELKQKVIAENPHRYAVAVPRRSCLIS
;
A
#
# COMPACT_ATOMS: atom_id res chain seq x y z
N MET A 1 24.27 26.74 19.06
CA MET A 1 22.81 26.77 18.91
C MET A 1 22.27 27.66 20.01
N PRO A 2 21.44 28.66 19.73
CA PRO A 2 20.77 29.37 20.81
C PRO A 2 19.81 28.39 21.49
N VAL A 3 19.86 28.39 22.81
CA VAL A 3 19.02 27.57 23.68
C VAL A 3 17.61 28.16 23.60
N LEU A 4 16.70 27.46 22.92
CA LEU A 4 15.28 27.79 22.94
C LEU A 4 14.79 27.63 24.38
N SER A 5 14.43 28.75 25.01
CA SER A 5 13.82 28.72 26.33
C SER A 5 12.40 28.16 26.19
N ALA A 6 11.98 27.29 27.12
CA ALA A 6 10.73 26.54 27.07
C ALA A 6 9.44 27.40 27.14
N GLY A 7 9.54 28.72 27.00
CA GLY A 7 8.45 29.68 27.05
C GLY A 7 8.27 30.56 25.81
N GLU A 8 9.12 30.45 24.78
CA GLU A 8 8.99 31.25 23.56
C GLU A 8 7.80 30.75 22.71
N GLY A 9 6.85 31.64 22.40
CA GLY A 9 5.68 31.29 21.59
C GLY A 9 6.07 30.85 20.18
N LEU A 10 5.28 29.98 19.55
CA LEU A 10 5.53 29.48 18.18
C LEU A 10 5.79 30.62 17.17
N HIS A 11 5.14 31.77 17.36
CA HIS A 11 5.36 32.98 16.58
C HIS A 11 6.78 33.54 16.72
N GLU A 12 7.34 33.55 17.94
CA GLU A 12 8.69 34.02 18.24
C GLU A 12 9.75 33.04 17.70
N THR A 13 9.50 31.73 17.82
CA THR A 13 10.37 30.70 17.23
C THR A 13 10.42 30.80 15.71
N LEU A 14 9.29 31.03 15.04
CA LEU A 14 9.24 31.21 13.58
C LEU A 14 9.87 32.53 13.12
N ALA A 15 9.72 33.62 13.89
CA ALA A 15 10.40 34.89 13.62
C ALA A 15 11.93 34.73 13.74
N LEU A 16 12.40 34.01 14.77
CA LEU A 16 13.81 33.68 14.96
C LEU A 16 14.35 32.80 13.83
N LEU A 17 13.61 31.76 13.42
CA LEU A 17 13.95 30.91 12.28
C LEU A 17 14.06 31.72 10.98
N THR A 18 13.09 32.60 10.71
CA THR A 18 13.09 33.46 9.52
C THR A 18 14.30 34.40 9.50
N SER A 19 14.71 34.92 10.66
CA SER A 19 15.92 35.77 10.78
C SER A 19 17.24 35.00 10.60
N GLN A 20 17.23 33.68 10.78
CA GLN A 20 18.41 32.80 10.69
C GLN A 20 18.58 32.12 9.33
N LEU A 21 17.63 32.27 8.41
CA LEU A 21 17.75 31.80 7.03
C LEU A 21 18.84 32.62 6.31
N ARG A 22 20.08 32.13 6.32
CA ARG A 22 21.18 32.73 5.56
C ARG A 22 21.14 32.28 4.10
N PRO A 23 21.48 33.16 3.14
CA PRO A 23 21.55 32.81 1.73
C PRO A 23 22.86 32.07 1.42
N ASP A 24 23.05 30.87 1.97
CA ASP A 24 24.14 29.99 1.55
C ASP A 24 23.69 29.09 0.38
N ALA A 25 24.57 28.97 -0.60
CA ALA A 25 24.25 28.65 -1.98
C ALA A 25 23.85 27.19 -2.24
N ASN A 26 22.55 26.95 -2.47
CA ASN A 26 22.01 26.06 -3.53
C ASN A 26 20.47 26.04 -3.62
N HIS A 27 19.77 26.69 -2.68
CA HIS A 27 18.30 26.70 -2.58
C HIS A 27 17.72 28.11 -2.50
N LYS A 28 18.20 29.04 -3.33
CA LYS A 28 17.76 30.46 -3.27
C LYS A 28 16.26 30.62 -3.49
N GLU A 29 15.67 29.84 -4.39
CA GLU A 29 14.23 29.90 -4.70
C GLU A 29 13.39 29.36 -3.55
N ASP A 30 13.77 28.22 -2.97
CA ASP A 30 13.09 27.63 -1.81
C ASP A 30 13.16 28.56 -0.58
N MET A 31 14.28 29.26 -0.39
CA MET A 31 14.45 30.23 0.71
C MET A 31 13.62 31.49 0.52
N VAL A 32 13.47 31.97 -0.72
CA VAL A 32 12.57 33.09 -1.04
C VAL A 32 11.12 32.66 -0.81
N PHE A 33 10.73 31.48 -1.28
CA PHE A 33 9.40 30.93 -1.04
C PHE A 33 9.08 30.80 0.45
N LEU A 34 9.99 30.22 1.25
CA LEU A 34 9.80 30.09 2.70
C LEU A 34 9.67 31.46 3.38
N LYS A 35 10.46 32.45 2.95
CA LYS A 35 10.36 33.81 3.46
C LYS A 35 9.02 34.46 3.11
N ASP A 36 8.51 34.22 1.90
CA ASP A 36 7.20 34.71 1.47
C ASP A 36 6.06 34.07 2.27
N VAL A 37 6.12 32.75 2.49
CA VAL A 37 5.14 32.01 3.32
C VAL A 37 5.17 32.48 4.77
N PHE A 38 6.35 32.62 5.37
CA PHE A 38 6.47 33.06 6.78
C PHE A 38 6.15 34.54 6.98
N SER A 39 6.22 35.36 5.93
CA SER A 39 5.83 36.78 5.99
C SER A 39 4.36 37.02 5.64
N GLU A 40 3.60 35.98 5.29
CA GLU A 40 2.19 36.09 4.99
C GLU A 40 1.39 36.50 6.25
N ARG A 41 0.55 37.54 6.11
CA ARG A 41 -0.23 38.07 7.25
C ARG A 41 -1.19 37.04 7.82
N SER A 42 -1.77 36.21 6.96
CA SER A 42 -2.69 35.13 7.33
C SER A 42 -2.04 34.16 8.33
N LEU A 43 -0.79 33.75 8.06
CA LEU A 43 -0.02 32.87 8.93
C LEU A 43 0.32 33.55 10.26
N SER A 44 0.69 34.83 10.25
CA SER A 44 0.93 35.59 11.49
C SER A 44 -0.32 35.65 12.38
N TYR A 45 -1.50 35.91 11.80
CA TYR A 45 -2.75 35.89 12.55
C TYR A 45 -3.09 34.49 13.08
N LEU A 46 -2.91 33.45 12.26
CA LEU A 46 -3.16 32.07 12.67
C LEU A 46 -2.26 31.66 13.85
N MET A 47 -0.99 32.05 13.83
CA MET A 47 -0.05 31.79 14.92
C MET A 47 -0.46 32.53 16.20
N LYS A 48 -0.90 33.79 16.10
CA LYS A 48 -1.43 34.56 17.25
C LYS A 48 -2.69 33.93 17.83
N ILE A 49 -3.61 33.44 16.98
CA ILE A 49 -4.82 32.73 17.40
C ILE A 49 -4.44 31.44 18.12
N HIS A 50 -3.53 30.65 17.55
CA HIS A 50 -3.04 29.41 18.16
C HIS A 50 -2.42 29.65 19.54
N GLU A 51 -1.61 30.71 19.68
CA GLU A 51 -1.03 31.08 20.97
C GLU A 51 -2.10 31.49 21.99
N LYS A 52 -3.11 32.27 21.56
CA LYS A 52 -4.25 32.64 22.41
C LYS A 52 -5.11 31.44 22.81
N LEU A 53 -5.33 30.50 21.91
CA LEU A 53 -6.04 29.25 22.20
C LEU A 53 -5.25 28.38 23.18
N ARG A 54 -3.93 28.25 23.04
CA ARG A 54 -3.08 27.55 24.02
C ARG A 54 -3.06 28.23 25.40
N GLN A 55 -3.08 29.56 25.43
CA GLN A 55 -3.24 30.29 26.70
C GLN A 55 -4.60 29.99 27.33
N TYR A 56 -5.67 30.00 26.52
CA TYR A 56 -7.02 29.66 26.97
C TYR A 56 -7.15 28.21 27.45
N GLU A 57 -6.53 27.24 26.77
CA GLU A 57 -6.53 25.83 27.18
C GLU A 57 -5.82 25.64 28.54
N ARG A 58 -4.79 26.43 28.82
CA ARG A 58 -4.05 26.40 30.11
C ARG A 58 -4.73 27.20 31.22
N GLN A 59 -5.48 28.24 30.88
CA GLN A 59 -6.08 29.19 31.83
C GLN A 59 -7.56 29.42 31.52
N SER A 60 -8.28 28.35 31.19
CA SER A 60 -9.70 28.47 30.87
C SER A 60 -10.44 28.92 32.13
N PRO A 61 -11.22 30.01 32.09
CA PRO A 61 -11.99 30.44 33.24
C PRO A 61 -12.95 29.31 33.63
N THR A 62 -12.83 28.82 34.86
CA THR A 62 -13.80 27.88 35.42
C THR A 62 -15.04 28.69 35.79
N PRO A 63 -16.24 28.34 35.29
CA PRO A 63 -17.45 29.02 35.69
C PRO A 63 -17.66 28.85 37.20
N VAL A 64 -18.07 29.92 37.88
CA VAL A 64 -18.31 29.91 39.33
C VAL A 64 -19.57 29.10 39.65
N LEU A 65 -20.56 29.12 38.74
CA LEU A 65 -21.79 28.34 38.82
C LEU A 65 -22.19 27.87 37.41
N HIS A 66 -23.00 26.82 37.32
CA HIS A 66 -23.52 26.33 36.04
C HIS A 66 -25.01 26.61 35.84
N SER A 67 -25.67 27.22 36.83
CA SER A 67 -27.13 27.36 36.93
C SER A 67 -27.51 28.70 37.58
N ALA A 68 -26.83 29.78 37.19
CA ALA A 68 -27.06 31.11 37.76
C ALA A 68 -28.43 31.69 37.37
N SER A 69 -28.96 31.29 36.21
CA SER A 69 -30.31 31.67 35.76
C SER A 69 -31.40 31.03 36.62
N THR A 70 -31.29 29.73 36.91
CA THR A 70 -32.29 29.04 37.76
C THR A 70 -32.25 29.56 39.18
N LEU A 71 -31.05 29.81 39.72
CA LEU A 71 -30.90 30.39 41.06
C LEU A 71 -31.51 31.80 41.15
N ALA A 72 -31.39 32.61 40.10
CA ALA A 72 -32.01 33.94 40.05
C ALA A 72 -33.54 33.87 39.98
N GLU A 73 -34.09 32.83 39.35
CA GLU A 73 -35.53 32.56 39.33
C GLU A 73 -36.03 32.10 40.70
N ASP A 74 -35.33 31.16 41.35
CA ASP A 74 -35.65 30.69 42.70
C ASP A 74 -35.66 31.86 43.72
N VAL A 75 -34.66 32.74 43.66
CA VAL A 75 -34.60 33.94 44.52
C VAL A 75 -35.74 34.91 44.19
N ALA A 76 -36.09 35.08 42.92
CA ALA A 76 -37.20 35.93 42.53
C ALA A 76 -38.56 35.38 43.01
N GLU A 77 -38.74 34.06 43.05
CA GLU A 77 -39.93 33.40 43.60
C GLU A 77 -40.01 33.51 45.12
N GLU A 78 -38.87 33.31 45.82
CA GLU A 78 -38.82 33.40 47.28
C GLU A 78 -39.12 34.82 47.76
N LEU A 79 -38.59 35.85 47.08
CA LEU A 79 -38.89 37.26 47.38
C LEU A 79 -40.39 37.57 47.24
N GLN A 80 -41.09 36.92 46.30
CA GLN A 80 -42.52 37.10 46.06
C GLN A 80 -43.42 36.47 47.13
N SER A 81 -42.88 35.62 47.99
CA SER A 81 -43.66 34.87 49.00
C SER A 81 -43.95 35.65 50.30
N GLY A 82 -43.35 36.83 50.50
CA GLY A 82 -43.44 37.61 51.74
C GLY A 82 -43.69 39.12 51.57
N PRO A 83 -43.90 39.87 52.66
CA PRO A 83 -44.03 41.33 52.62
C PRO A 83 -42.68 41.98 52.29
N MET A 84 -42.59 42.64 51.13
CA MET A 84 -41.31 43.16 50.61
C MET A 84 -40.89 44.54 51.15
N SER A 85 -39.61 44.68 51.49
CA SER A 85 -38.93 45.97 51.68
C SER A 85 -38.76 46.75 50.35
N SER A 86 -38.26 47.99 50.41
CA SER A 86 -38.00 48.78 49.20
C SER A 86 -36.85 48.19 48.38
N GLU A 87 -35.83 47.66 49.06
CA GLU A 87 -34.64 47.04 48.48
C GLU A 87 -34.99 45.69 47.82
N GLU A 88 -35.88 44.91 48.42
CA GLU A 88 -36.35 43.63 47.86
C GLU A 88 -37.15 43.83 46.56
N LYS A 89 -37.93 44.92 46.47
CA LYS A 89 -38.64 45.28 45.23
C LYS A 89 -37.69 45.70 44.12
N GLU A 90 -36.64 46.44 44.45
CA GLU A 90 -35.61 46.85 43.49
C GLU A 90 -34.83 45.64 42.98
N LEU A 91 -34.43 44.73 43.88
CA LEU A 91 -33.76 43.47 43.52
C LEU A 91 -34.65 42.60 42.63
N LEU A 92 -35.93 42.44 42.98
CA LEU A 92 -36.88 41.69 42.15
C LEU A 92 -37.02 42.32 40.76
N HIS A 93 -37.09 43.65 40.67
CA HIS A 93 -37.15 44.35 39.39
C HIS A 93 -35.89 44.10 38.53
N LEU A 94 -34.71 44.09 39.16
CA LEU A 94 -33.44 43.82 38.49
C LEU A 94 -33.37 42.36 37.99
N LEU A 95 -33.69 41.38 38.85
CA LEU A 95 -33.69 39.95 38.52
C LEU A 95 -34.73 39.59 37.44
N THR A 96 -35.83 40.33 37.40
CA THR A 96 -36.89 40.13 36.40
C THR A 96 -36.59 40.84 35.07
N SER A 97 -35.56 41.70 35.01
CA SER A 97 -35.17 42.40 33.79
C SER A 97 -34.80 41.41 32.67
N PRO A 98 -35.33 41.58 31.45
CA PRO A 98 -35.05 40.68 30.33
C PRO A 98 -33.56 40.65 29.98
N HIS A 99 -32.85 41.76 30.19
CA HIS A 99 -31.42 41.86 29.93
C HIS A 99 -30.60 41.03 30.91
N LEU A 100 -30.96 41.05 32.20
CA LEU A 100 -30.23 40.27 33.20
C LEU A 100 -30.52 38.78 33.05
N LYS A 101 -31.77 38.41 32.78
CA LYS A 101 -32.14 37.02 32.45
C LYS A 101 -31.39 36.50 31.23
N ALA A 102 -31.27 37.30 30.16
CA ALA A 102 -30.52 36.92 28.98
C ALA A 102 -29.03 36.72 29.29
N VAL A 103 -28.41 37.61 30.09
CA VAL A 103 -27.00 37.47 30.50
C VAL A 103 -26.78 36.20 31.34
N LEU A 104 -27.68 35.90 32.28
CA LEU A 104 -27.60 34.68 33.11
C LEU A 104 -27.81 33.41 32.28
N SER A 105 -28.72 33.44 31.31
CA SER A 105 -28.93 32.34 30.35
C SER A 105 -27.71 32.09 29.47
N VAL A 106 -27.07 33.15 28.95
CA VAL A 106 -25.83 33.04 28.17
C VAL A 106 -24.69 32.52 29.04
N HIS A 107 -24.59 33.01 30.28
CA HIS A 107 -23.62 32.51 31.25
C HIS A 107 -23.77 31.00 31.46
N ASP A 108 -24.99 30.52 31.72
CA ASP A 108 -25.25 29.10 31.95
C ASP A 108 -24.97 28.26 30.70
N THR A 109 -25.33 28.77 29.51
CA THR A 109 -25.02 28.12 28.23
C THR A 109 -23.52 27.93 28.03
N VAL A 110 -22.71 28.97 28.33
CA VAL A 110 -21.24 28.90 28.22
C VAL A 110 -20.65 28.03 29.33
N ALA A 111 -21.16 28.14 30.56
CA ALA A 111 -20.70 27.39 31.73
C ALA A 111 -20.96 25.89 31.61
N GLN A 112 -22.06 25.49 30.94
CA GLN A 112 -22.42 24.10 30.65
C GLN A 112 -21.79 23.57 29.36
N LYS A 113 -21.01 24.40 28.64
CA LYS A 113 -20.46 24.09 27.32
C LYS A 113 -21.52 23.71 26.28
N ASN A 114 -22.74 24.21 26.42
CA ASN A 114 -23.86 23.92 25.54
C ASN A 114 -23.96 24.95 24.39
N PHE A 115 -22.83 25.25 23.77
CA PHE A 115 -22.73 26.18 22.64
C PHE A 115 -22.46 25.48 21.31
N ASP A 116 -22.18 24.18 21.34
CA ASP A 116 -22.02 23.38 20.13
C ASP A 116 -23.40 23.03 19.54
N PRO A 117 -23.55 23.00 18.21
CA PRO A 117 -24.80 22.60 17.58
C PRO A 117 -25.13 21.14 17.97
N VAL A 118 -26.18 20.97 18.76
CA VAL A 118 -26.68 19.65 19.15
C VAL A 118 -27.29 19.00 17.91
N LEU A 119 -26.73 17.85 17.49
CA LEU A 119 -27.33 17.03 16.45
C LEU A 119 -28.67 16.46 16.96
N PRO A 120 -29.70 16.37 16.10
CA PRO A 120 -30.94 15.69 16.47
C PRO A 120 -30.64 14.27 16.99
N PRO A 121 -31.33 13.79 18.03
CA PRO A 121 -31.19 12.40 18.47
C PRO A 121 -31.52 11.48 17.29
N LEU A 122 -30.65 10.48 17.08
CA LEU A 122 -30.87 9.47 16.04
C LEU A 122 -32.13 8.66 16.40
N PRO A 123 -33.01 8.37 15.43
CA PRO A 123 -34.17 7.50 15.66
C PRO A 123 -33.73 6.11 16.15
N ASP A 124 -34.52 5.48 17.02
CA ASP A 124 -34.18 4.19 17.68
C ASP A 124 -33.93 3.03 16.67
N ASP A 125 -34.40 3.16 15.43
CA ASP A 125 -34.20 2.19 14.35
C ASP A 125 -32.82 2.35 13.63
N PHE A 126 -32.01 3.35 13.97
CA PHE A 126 -30.72 3.61 13.32
C PHE A 126 -29.59 2.68 13.80
N GLU A 127 -29.71 2.06 14.98
CA GLU A 127 -28.68 1.14 15.46
C GLU A 127 -28.59 -0.14 14.61
N ASP A 128 -29.71 -0.61 14.06
CA ASP A 128 -29.75 -1.78 13.16
C ASP A 128 -29.28 -1.45 11.72
N GLU A 129 -29.26 -0.17 11.33
CA GLU A 129 -28.76 0.29 10.02
C GLU A 129 -27.29 0.75 10.06
N LEU A 130 -26.69 0.94 11.25
CA LEU A 130 -25.26 1.27 11.37
C LEU A 130 -24.33 0.10 11.00
N ASP A 131 -24.87 -1.11 10.93
CA ASP A 131 -24.21 -2.29 10.37
C ASP A 131 -24.30 -2.35 8.83
N GLU A 132 -24.95 -1.38 8.15
CA GLU A 132 -24.79 -1.21 6.70
C GLU A 132 -23.37 -0.73 6.38
N GLU A 133 -22.47 -1.70 6.26
CA GLU A 133 -21.11 -1.59 5.74
C GLU A 133 -20.99 -0.49 4.68
N SER A 134 -20.24 0.57 5.02
CA SER A 134 -20.14 1.79 4.22
C SER A 134 -19.87 1.48 2.75
N VAL A 135 -20.87 1.67 1.90
CA VAL A 135 -20.80 1.28 0.51
C VAL A 135 -20.09 2.37 -0.30
N LYS A 136 -19.08 1.97 -1.08
CA LYS A 136 -18.35 2.82 -2.02
C LYS A 136 -18.86 2.59 -3.45
N ILE A 137 -19.31 3.65 -4.10
CA ILE A 137 -19.65 3.63 -5.53
C ILE A 137 -18.45 4.08 -6.33
N VAL A 138 -17.92 3.20 -7.18
CA VAL A 138 -16.75 3.48 -8.02
C VAL A 138 -17.15 3.45 -9.49
N ARG A 139 -16.63 4.41 -10.26
CA ARG A 139 -16.89 4.50 -11.69
C ARG A 139 -15.57 4.37 -12.44
N LEU A 140 -15.45 3.33 -13.25
CA LEU A 140 -14.24 2.98 -13.99
C LEU A 140 -14.50 3.08 -15.49
N VAL A 141 -13.49 3.46 -16.26
CA VAL A 141 -13.56 3.48 -17.72
C VAL A 141 -12.67 2.36 -18.25
N LYS A 142 -13.23 1.48 -19.08
CA LYS A 142 -12.47 0.41 -19.76
C LYS A 142 -12.61 0.47 -21.29
N ASN A 143 -11.50 0.19 -21.98
CA ASN A 143 -11.38 0.32 -23.45
C ASN A 143 -11.27 -1.06 -24.11
N LYS A 144 -12.39 -1.76 -24.29
CA LYS A 144 -12.50 -3.14 -24.84
C LYS A 144 -11.66 -4.23 -24.17
N GLU A 145 -10.73 -3.87 -23.28
CA GLU A 145 -9.98 -4.76 -22.42
C GLU A 145 -10.82 -5.24 -21.23
N PRO A 146 -10.46 -6.38 -20.62
CA PRO A 146 -11.01 -6.76 -19.33
C PRO A 146 -10.61 -5.76 -18.23
N LEU A 147 -11.40 -5.68 -17.16
CA LEU A 147 -11.18 -4.74 -16.06
C LEU A 147 -9.80 -4.91 -15.40
N GLY A 148 -9.22 -6.11 -15.48
CA GLY A 148 -7.95 -6.42 -14.82
C GLY A 148 -8.12 -6.71 -13.33
N ALA A 149 -9.22 -7.33 -12.94
CA ALA A 149 -9.44 -7.87 -11.60
C ALA A 149 -9.99 -9.29 -11.73
N THR A 150 -9.60 -10.19 -10.83
CA THR A 150 -10.21 -11.51 -10.70
C THR A 150 -11.11 -11.53 -9.49
N ILE A 151 -12.30 -12.08 -9.62
CA ILE A 151 -13.28 -12.24 -8.55
C ILE A 151 -13.35 -13.69 -8.10
N ARG A 152 -13.65 -13.92 -6.83
CA ARG A 152 -14.02 -15.24 -6.31
C ARG A 152 -15.32 -15.10 -5.54
N ARG A 153 -16.07 -16.20 -5.43
CA ARG A 153 -17.15 -16.31 -4.48
C ARG A 153 -16.59 -16.83 -3.17
N ASP A 154 -16.98 -16.21 -2.07
CA ASP A 154 -16.71 -16.73 -0.73
C ASP A 154 -17.72 -17.82 -0.37
N ASP A 155 -17.25 -18.97 0.06
CA ASP A 155 -18.11 -20.12 0.35
C ASP A 155 -18.89 -19.95 1.66
N SER A 156 -18.37 -19.17 2.61
CA SER A 156 -19.03 -18.90 3.89
C SER A 156 -20.17 -17.88 3.79
N THR A 157 -19.92 -16.75 3.15
CA THR A 157 -20.86 -15.62 3.07
C THR A 157 -21.69 -15.62 1.78
N GLY A 158 -21.24 -16.35 0.76
CA GLY A 158 -21.80 -16.28 -0.59
C GLY A 158 -21.47 -14.97 -1.34
N ALA A 159 -20.71 -14.07 -0.72
CA ALA A 159 -20.34 -12.79 -1.27
C ALA A 159 -19.31 -12.90 -2.39
N VAL A 160 -19.31 -11.93 -3.30
CA VAL A 160 -18.36 -11.87 -4.43
C VAL A 160 -17.23 -10.93 -4.05
N ILE A 161 -16.02 -11.45 -3.92
CA ILE A 161 -14.87 -10.71 -3.42
C ILE A 161 -13.82 -10.57 -4.51
N VAL A 162 -13.19 -9.39 -4.60
CA VAL A 162 -12.02 -9.17 -5.46
C VAL A 162 -10.83 -9.96 -4.93
N ALA A 163 -10.44 -11.01 -5.65
CA ALA A 163 -9.34 -11.89 -5.27
C ALA A 163 -7.96 -11.36 -5.67
N ARG A 164 -7.85 -10.65 -6.80
CA ARG A 164 -6.58 -10.10 -7.32
C ARG A 164 -6.82 -8.91 -8.23
N ILE A 165 -5.90 -7.96 -8.19
CA ILE A 165 -5.80 -6.85 -9.16
C ILE A 165 -4.60 -7.10 -10.09
N MET A 166 -4.83 -7.05 -11.40
CA MET A 166 -3.83 -7.23 -12.45
C MET A 166 -3.16 -5.90 -12.78
N LYS A 167 -1.84 -5.84 -12.62
CA LYS A 167 -1.01 -4.66 -12.82
C LYS A 167 -1.12 -4.14 -14.26
N GLY A 168 -1.37 -2.85 -14.39
CA GLY A 168 -1.60 -2.16 -15.66
C GLY A 168 -2.97 -2.38 -16.30
N GLY A 169 -3.89 -3.12 -15.65
CA GLY A 169 -5.31 -3.20 -16.04
C GLY A 169 -6.12 -1.96 -15.62
N ALA A 170 -7.37 -1.85 -16.08
CA ALA A 170 -8.22 -0.69 -15.79
C ALA A 170 -8.49 -0.48 -14.28
N ALA A 171 -8.63 -1.56 -13.50
CA ALA A 171 -8.79 -1.49 -12.04
C ALA A 171 -7.52 -0.99 -11.33
N ASP A 172 -6.34 -1.45 -11.74
CA ASP A 172 -5.06 -1.02 -11.17
C ASP A 172 -4.78 0.45 -11.49
N ARG A 173 -5.07 0.88 -12.72
CA ARG A 173 -4.86 2.29 -13.15
C ARG A 173 -5.83 3.26 -12.49
N SER A 174 -7.03 2.82 -12.09
CA SER A 174 -7.97 3.68 -11.39
C SER A 174 -7.61 3.84 -9.92
N GLY A 175 -6.99 2.82 -9.30
CA GLY A 175 -6.71 2.80 -7.86
C GLY A 175 -7.97 2.83 -6.98
N LEU A 176 -9.15 2.60 -7.57
CA LEU A 176 -10.42 2.70 -6.85
C LEU A 176 -10.88 1.38 -6.23
N VAL A 177 -10.35 0.26 -6.75
CA VAL A 177 -10.70 -1.12 -6.39
C VAL A 177 -9.47 -1.84 -5.88
N HIS A 178 -9.62 -2.51 -4.74
CA HIS A 178 -8.55 -3.21 -4.04
C HIS A 178 -8.87 -4.70 -3.85
N VAL A 179 -7.83 -5.46 -3.50
CA VAL A 179 -7.99 -6.89 -3.18
C VAL A 179 -8.68 -7.04 -1.83
N GLY A 180 -9.80 -7.76 -1.82
CA GLY A 180 -10.65 -7.94 -0.64
C GLY A 180 -11.95 -7.18 -0.73
N ASP A 181 -12.08 -6.19 -1.63
CA ASP A 181 -13.34 -5.46 -1.79
C ASP A 181 -14.46 -6.42 -2.17
N GLU A 182 -15.60 -6.28 -1.50
CA GLU A 182 -16.80 -7.07 -1.78
C GLU A 182 -17.65 -6.33 -2.81
N LEU A 183 -18.00 -7.03 -3.89
CA LEU A 183 -18.80 -6.50 -4.98
C LEU A 183 -20.28 -6.79 -4.72
N ARG A 184 -21.10 -5.74 -4.61
CA ARG A 184 -22.56 -5.83 -4.43
C ARG A 184 -23.33 -5.65 -5.73
N GLU A 185 -22.94 -4.70 -6.56
CA GLU A 185 -23.60 -4.42 -7.84
C GLU A 185 -22.61 -4.04 -8.95
N VAL A 186 -22.97 -4.37 -10.19
CA VAL A 186 -22.27 -3.98 -11.42
C VAL A 186 -23.29 -3.35 -12.36
N ASN A 187 -23.11 -2.07 -12.71
CA ASN A 187 -24.03 -1.32 -13.58
C ASN A 187 -25.50 -1.40 -13.13
N GLY A 188 -25.75 -1.38 -11.81
CA GLY A 188 -27.09 -1.51 -11.21
C GLY A 188 -27.65 -2.95 -11.20
N SER A 189 -26.88 -3.94 -11.66
CA SER A 189 -27.24 -5.35 -11.50
C SER A 189 -26.60 -5.94 -10.24
N SER A 190 -27.42 -6.42 -9.31
CA SER A 190 -26.94 -7.17 -8.14
C SER A 190 -26.18 -8.44 -8.54
N VAL A 191 -25.05 -8.69 -7.85
CA VAL A 191 -24.18 -9.84 -8.12
C VAL A 191 -24.28 -10.99 -7.10
N MET A 192 -24.98 -10.79 -5.98
CA MET A 192 -25.06 -11.77 -4.87
C MET A 192 -25.52 -13.17 -5.33
N HIS A 193 -26.49 -13.23 -6.26
CA HIS A 193 -27.05 -14.49 -6.75
C HIS A 193 -26.43 -14.98 -8.06
N LYS A 194 -25.42 -14.28 -8.60
CA LYS A 194 -24.81 -14.62 -9.89
C LYS A 194 -23.52 -15.41 -9.70
N ARG A 195 -23.25 -16.35 -10.61
CA ARG A 195 -21.97 -17.07 -10.62
C ARG A 195 -20.83 -16.13 -11.05
N PRO A 196 -19.59 -16.37 -10.60
CA PRO A 196 -18.43 -15.59 -11.05
C PRO A 196 -18.30 -15.50 -12.58
N ASP A 197 -18.64 -16.56 -13.30
CA ASP A 197 -18.63 -16.59 -14.77
C ASP A 197 -19.62 -15.61 -15.40
N GLU A 198 -20.84 -15.52 -14.84
CA GLU A 198 -21.88 -14.60 -15.30
C GLU A 198 -21.50 -13.14 -15.03
N ILE A 199 -20.85 -12.89 -13.88
CA ILE A 199 -20.36 -11.56 -13.52
C ILE A 199 -19.17 -11.18 -14.42
N SER A 200 -18.27 -12.12 -14.71
CA SER A 200 -17.19 -11.94 -15.67
C SER A 200 -17.73 -11.61 -17.06
N GLN A 201 -18.79 -12.30 -17.49
CA GLN A 201 -19.47 -12.02 -18.75
C GLN A 201 -20.16 -10.65 -18.77
N LEU A 202 -20.82 -10.25 -17.67
CA LEU A 202 -21.43 -8.92 -17.55
C LEU A 202 -20.36 -7.82 -17.62
N LEU A 203 -19.24 -8.02 -16.92
CA LEU A 203 -18.10 -7.11 -16.92
C LEU A 203 -17.43 -7.08 -18.29
N SER A 204 -17.38 -8.18 -19.05
CA SER A 204 -16.76 -8.24 -20.38
C SER A 204 -17.64 -7.57 -21.44
N GLN A 205 -18.95 -7.80 -21.43
CA GLN A 205 -19.94 -7.24 -22.36
C GLN A 205 -20.14 -5.74 -22.21
N SER A 206 -20.05 -5.22 -20.98
CA SER A 206 -20.10 -3.78 -20.72
C SER A 206 -18.96 -3.08 -21.47
N GLN A 207 -19.17 -1.91 -22.07
CA GLN A 207 -18.09 -1.13 -22.70
C GLN A 207 -18.14 0.33 -22.23
N GLY A 208 -16.97 0.98 -22.12
CA GLY A 208 -16.87 2.35 -21.65
C GLY A 208 -16.94 2.44 -20.13
N SER A 209 -17.93 3.17 -19.60
CA SER A 209 -18.07 3.42 -18.17
C SER A 209 -18.76 2.27 -17.46
N ILE A 210 -18.11 1.70 -16.44
CA ILE A 210 -18.66 0.71 -15.52
C ILE A 210 -18.82 1.36 -14.15
N THR A 211 -20.00 1.22 -13.55
CA THR A 211 -20.24 1.61 -12.17
C THR A 211 -20.30 0.36 -11.30
N LEU A 212 -19.46 0.29 -10.26
CA LEU A 212 -19.47 -0.79 -9.29
C LEU A 212 -19.91 -0.24 -7.93
N LYS A 213 -20.74 -1.00 -7.23
CA LYS A 213 -21.07 -0.76 -5.83
C LYS A 213 -20.31 -1.80 -5.01
N ILE A 214 -19.37 -1.35 -4.19
CA ILE A 214 -18.46 -2.21 -3.43
C ILE A 214 -18.46 -1.86 -1.95
N ILE A 215 -18.23 -2.84 -1.09
CA ILE A 215 -17.88 -2.64 0.31
C ILE A 215 -16.35 -2.73 0.38
N PRO A 216 -15.66 -1.65 0.79
CA PRO A 216 -14.20 -1.64 0.86
C PRO A 216 -13.73 -2.61 1.94
N ALA A 217 -12.75 -3.45 1.62
CA ALA A 217 -12.11 -4.25 2.66
C ALA A 217 -11.30 -3.34 3.58
N ILE A 218 -11.52 -3.44 4.88
CA ILE A 218 -10.67 -2.81 5.89
C ILE A 218 -9.29 -3.47 5.79
N LYS A 219 -8.36 -2.79 5.12
CA LYS A 219 -6.96 -3.19 5.04
C LYS A 219 -6.05 -2.00 5.26
N GLU A 220 -5.06 -2.18 6.12
CA GLU A 220 -3.89 -1.32 6.19
C GLU A 220 -3.20 -1.36 4.82
N GLU A 221 -2.99 -0.18 4.23
CA GLU A 221 -2.30 -0.05 2.95
C GLU A 221 -0.87 -0.60 3.08
N ASP A 222 -0.66 -1.81 2.58
CA ASP A 222 0.67 -2.31 2.27
C ASP A 222 1.21 -1.51 1.09
N LYS A 223 1.90 -0.40 1.40
CA LYS A 223 2.74 0.38 0.47
C LYS A 223 3.98 -0.45 0.11
N LEU A 224 3.77 -1.61 -0.51
CA LEU A 224 4.84 -2.48 -0.98
C LEU A 224 5.47 -1.86 -2.22
N LYS A 225 6.78 -1.58 -2.10
CA LYS A 225 7.61 -1.06 -3.19
C LYS A 225 7.47 -1.94 -4.44
N GLU A 226 7.21 -1.31 -5.58
CA GLU A 226 7.34 -1.93 -6.90
C GLU A 226 8.80 -2.34 -7.14
N SER A 227 9.15 -3.58 -6.81
CA SER A 227 10.44 -4.16 -7.20
C SER A 227 10.33 -4.67 -8.63
N LYS A 228 10.65 -3.80 -9.60
CA LYS A 228 10.76 -4.16 -11.01
C LYS A 228 12.02 -4.99 -11.20
N VAL A 229 11.87 -6.28 -11.49
CA VAL A 229 12.98 -7.20 -11.73
C VAL A 229 12.82 -7.80 -13.12
N PHE A 230 13.93 -8.02 -13.84
CA PHE A 230 13.91 -8.70 -15.13
C PHE A 230 14.46 -10.10 -14.98
N MET A 231 13.69 -11.08 -15.43
CA MET A 231 14.00 -12.50 -15.32
C MET A 231 14.05 -13.11 -16.72
N ARG A 232 15.09 -13.87 -17.03
CA ARG A 232 15.17 -14.76 -18.18
C ARG A 232 14.52 -16.10 -17.82
N ALA A 233 13.53 -16.52 -18.60
CA ALA A 233 12.91 -17.83 -18.46
C ALA A 233 13.88 -18.94 -18.90
N LEU A 234 14.04 -19.99 -18.09
CA LEU A 234 14.88 -21.14 -18.42
C LEU A 234 14.06 -22.39 -18.83
N PHE A 235 12.74 -22.24 -18.95
CA PHE A 235 11.77 -23.26 -19.34
C PHE A 235 10.64 -22.65 -20.19
N ASP A 236 9.81 -23.51 -20.76
CA ASP A 236 8.60 -23.13 -21.52
C ASP A 236 7.37 -23.19 -20.62
N TYR A 237 6.46 -22.22 -20.74
CA TYR A 237 5.22 -22.19 -19.97
C TYR A 237 4.01 -21.93 -20.86
N THR A 238 3.06 -22.86 -20.81
CA THR A 238 1.78 -22.81 -21.53
C THR A 238 0.63 -22.74 -20.52
N PRO A 239 0.04 -21.56 -20.25
CA PRO A 239 -1.02 -21.42 -19.24
C PRO A 239 -2.26 -22.29 -19.47
N LEU A 240 -2.57 -22.60 -20.73
CA LEU A 240 -3.73 -23.42 -21.11
C LEU A 240 -3.61 -24.88 -20.66
N GLU A 241 -2.38 -25.39 -20.53
CA GLU A 241 -2.10 -26.75 -20.08
C GLU A 241 -1.99 -26.85 -18.56
N ASP A 242 -1.81 -25.70 -17.88
CA ASP A 242 -1.67 -25.63 -16.44
C ASP A 242 -3.04 -25.63 -15.74
N LYS A 243 -3.30 -26.67 -14.96
CA LYS A 243 -4.53 -26.78 -14.14
C LYS A 243 -4.42 -26.07 -12.80
N ALA A 244 -3.22 -25.74 -12.35
CA ALA A 244 -2.97 -25.04 -11.10
C ALA A 244 -3.07 -23.52 -11.24
N THR A 245 -3.14 -22.99 -12.47
CA THR A 245 -3.28 -21.56 -12.69
C THR A 245 -4.65 -21.04 -12.25
N PRO A 246 -4.73 -19.94 -11.47
CA PRO A 246 -6.00 -19.42 -10.96
C PRO A 246 -6.95 -18.95 -12.06
N CYS A 247 -6.40 -18.51 -13.18
CA CYS A 247 -7.16 -18.03 -14.34
C CYS A 247 -6.31 -18.20 -15.59
N GLN A 248 -6.67 -19.18 -16.43
CA GLN A 248 -5.94 -19.51 -17.65
C GLN A 248 -5.85 -18.33 -18.63
N GLU A 249 -6.93 -17.54 -18.75
CA GLU A 249 -6.98 -16.33 -19.58
C GLU A 249 -6.04 -15.20 -19.10
N ALA A 250 -5.69 -15.21 -17.81
CA ALA A 250 -4.76 -14.24 -17.23
C ALA A 250 -3.30 -14.70 -17.32
N GLY A 251 -3.03 -15.94 -17.72
CA GLY A 251 -1.68 -16.49 -17.81
C GLY A 251 -0.87 -15.85 -18.94
N LEU A 252 0.41 -15.60 -18.67
CA LEU A 252 1.36 -15.11 -19.67
C LEU A 252 2.16 -16.28 -20.26
N PRO A 253 1.92 -16.72 -21.50
CA PRO A 253 2.74 -17.74 -22.14
C PRO A 253 4.14 -17.20 -22.46
N PHE A 254 5.17 -18.03 -22.28
CA PHE A 254 6.55 -17.71 -22.63
C PHE A 254 7.34 -18.96 -23.01
N LYS A 255 8.45 -18.74 -23.72
CA LYS A 255 9.41 -19.78 -24.07
C LYS A 255 10.72 -19.57 -23.32
N ARG A 256 11.52 -20.63 -23.22
CA ARG A 256 12.89 -20.59 -22.73
C ARG A 256 13.69 -19.55 -23.49
N GLY A 257 14.31 -18.63 -22.76
CA GLY A 257 15.10 -17.51 -23.27
C GLY A 257 14.34 -16.18 -23.30
N ASP A 258 13.00 -16.18 -23.17
CA ASP A 258 12.23 -14.96 -23.09
C ASP A 258 12.61 -14.16 -21.84
N ILE A 259 12.62 -12.83 -21.97
CA ILE A 259 12.86 -11.91 -20.85
C ILE A 259 11.52 -11.39 -20.34
N LEU A 260 11.27 -11.61 -19.06
CA LEU A 260 10.06 -11.24 -18.35
C LEU A 260 10.38 -10.10 -17.38
N GLN A 261 9.66 -8.99 -17.50
CA GLN A 261 9.63 -7.94 -16.51
C GLN A 261 8.61 -8.30 -15.43
N VAL A 262 9.09 -8.74 -14.26
CA VAL A 262 8.26 -9.02 -13.10
C VAL A 262 7.88 -7.71 -12.44
N VAL A 263 6.57 -7.44 -12.38
CA VAL A 263 6.00 -6.20 -11.85
C VAL A 263 5.43 -6.38 -10.43
N SER A 264 5.06 -7.60 -10.05
CA SER A 264 4.62 -7.91 -8.69
C SER A 264 4.94 -9.36 -8.33
N GLN A 265 5.48 -9.55 -7.13
CA GLN A 265 5.75 -10.84 -6.49
C GLN A 265 4.90 -11.04 -5.23
N HIS A 266 3.82 -10.25 -5.05
CA HIS A 266 2.99 -10.26 -3.84
C HIS A 266 2.41 -11.66 -3.54
N ASP A 267 2.03 -12.39 -4.58
CA ASP A 267 1.64 -13.79 -4.44
C ASP A 267 2.87 -14.68 -4.56
N GLN A 268 3.07 -15.53 -3.55
CA GLN A 268 4.19 -16.47 -3.46
C GLN A 268 4.15 -17.57 -4.54
N THR A 269 2.99 -17.82 -5.16
CA THR A 269 2.78 -18.87 -6.16
C THR A 269 2.67 -18.34 -7.58
N TRP A 270 2.01 -17.18 -7.76
CA TRP A 270 1.72 -16.61 -9.07
C TRP A 270 2.17 -15.16 -9.18
N TRP A 271 3.30 -14.93 -9.83
CA TRP A 271 3.82 -13.59 -10.07
C TRP A 271 3.10 -12.90 -11.23
N GLN A 272 3.10 -11.57 -11.21
CA GLN A 272 2.62 -10.77 -12.33
C GLN A 272 3.82 -10.25 -13.11
N ALA A 273 3.85 -10.56 -14.40
CA ALA A 273 4.93 -10.18 -15.28
C ALA A 273 4.43 -9.71 -16.65
N LYS A 274 5.32 -9.04 -17.38
CA LYS A 274 5.14 -8.67 -18.79
C LYS A 274 6.31 -9.19 -19.59
N ARG A 275 6.09 -9.65 -20.80
CA ARG A 275 7.20 -10.00 -21.70
C ARG A 275 7.83 -8.73 -22.27
N VAL A 276 9.16 -8.63 -22.19
CA VAL A 276 9.89 -7.48 -22.73
C VAL A 276 9.81 -7.51 -24.27
N GLY A 277 9.30 -6.44 -24.86
CA GLY A 277 9.06 -6.32 -26.30
C GLY A 277 7.60 -6.40 -26.71
N ASP A 278 6.70 -6.82 -25.81
CA ASP A 278 5.26 -6.76 -26.04
C ASP A 278 4.72 -5.35 -25.75
N CYS A 279 3.80 -4.86 -26.58
CA CYS A 279 3.10 -3.59 -26.37
C CYS A 279 1.98 -3.68 -25.32
N ASN A 280 1.78 -4.85 -24.71
CA ASN A 280 0.70 -5.08 -23.75
C ASN A 280 0.95 -4.32 -22.44
N LEU A 281 0.02 -3.43 -22.10
CA LEU A 281 0.06 -2.67 -20.86
C LEU A 281 -0.36 -3.51 -19.64
N ARG A 282 -1.05 -4.63 -19.84
CA ARG A 282 -1.52 -5.52 -18.77
C ARG A 282 -0.48 -6.61 -18.47
N ALA A 283 -0.19 -6.82 -17.20
CA ALA A 283 0.60 -7.97 -16.74
C ALA A 283 -0.21 -9.27 -16.80
N GLY A 284 0.46 -10.39 -17.06
CA GLY A 284 -0.11 -11.73 -16.95
C GLY A 284 0.53 -12.53 -15.83
N LEU A 285 -0.08 -13.66 -15.49
CA LEU A 285 0.35 -14.56 -14.43
C LEU A 285 1.44 -15.51 -14.93
N VAL A 286 2.51 -15.61 -14.16
CA VAL A 286 3.59 -16.59 -14.36
C VAL A 286 3.84 -17.34 -13.05
N PRO A 287 4.21 -18.64 -13.11
CA PRO A 287 4.52 -19.39 -11.90
C PRO A 287 5.73 -18.77 -11.21
N SER A 288 5.68 -18.68 -9.88
CA SER A 288 6.80 -18.19 -9.10
C SER A 288 7.97 -19.16 -9.15
N LYS A 289 9.17 -18.65 -8.86
CA LYS A 289 10.38 -19.49 -8.78
C LYS A 289 10.19 -20.68 -7.82
N GLN A 290 9.70 -20.41 -6.61
CA GLN A 290 9.47 -21.46 -5.59
C GLN A 290 8.38 -22.45 -5.99
N PHE A 291 7.30 -21.99 -6.63
CA PHE A 291 6.23 -22.87 -7.10
C PHE A 291 6.74 -23.81 -8.19
N GLN A 292 7.51 -23.27 -9.14
CA GLN A 292 8.11 -24.05 -10.21
C GLN A 292 9.11 -25.08 -9.66
N GLU A 293 9.98 -24.68 -8.72
CA GLU A 293 10.94 -25.57 -8.06
C GLU A 293 10.24 -26.75 -7.38
N ARG A 294 9.16 -26.49 -6.62
CA ARG A 294 8.35 -27.54 -5.96
C ARG A 294 7.72 -28.49 -6.97
N THR A 295 7.16 -27.97 -8.07
CA THR A 295 6.56 -28.82 -9.11
C THR A 295 7.61 -29.69 -9.80
N THR A 296 8.83 -29.18 -10.00
CA THR A 296 9.95 -29.95 -10.61
C THR A 296 10.64 -30.92 -9.64
N ALA A 297 10.55 -30.69 -8.33
CA ALA A 297 11.16 -31.52 -7.30
C ALA A 297 10.35 -32.78 -6.95
N ILE A 298 9.08 -32.86 -7.35
CA ILE A 298 8.24 -34.05 -7.14
C ILE A 298 8.59 -35.07 -8.23
N PRO A 299 9.14 -36.25 -7.89
CA PRO A 299 9.41 -37.29 -8.88
C PRO A 299 8.09 -37.71 -9.56
N LEU A 300 8.10 -37.80 -10.89
CA LEU A 300 7.01 -38.34 -11.70
C LEU A 300 6.71 -39.78 -11.26
N GLY A 301 5.84 -39.93 -10.27
CA GLY A 301 5.63 -41.20 -9.61
C GLY A 301 4.74 -41.07 -8.38
N ASN A 302 3.59 -40.41 -8.54
CA ASN A 302 2.31 -40.78 -7.93
C ASN A 302 1.29 -39.68 -8.20
N HIS A 303 0.29 -40.00 -9.02
CA HIS A 303 -0.93 -39.23 -9.11
C HIS A 303 -1.60 -39.16 -7.74
N PHE A 304 -1.68 -38.00 -7.09
CA PHE A 304 -2.77 -37.71 -6.15
C PHE A 304 -3.09 -36.20 -6.11
N THR A 305 -4.38 -35.96 -5.96
CA THR A 305 -5.19 -34.75 -6.07
C THR A 305 -4.70 -33.48 -5.33
N PRO A 306 -5.05 -32.28 -5.82
CA PRO A 306 -4.85 -31.04 -5.06
C PRO A 306 -5.75 -31.04 -3.82
N VAL A 307 -5.14 -30.94 -2.64
CA VAL A 307 -5.86 -30.75 -1.37
C VAL A 307 -6.10 -29.25 -1.19
N PRO A 308 -7.32 -28.78 -0.84
CA PRO A 308 -7.56 -27.38 -0.56
C PRO A 308 -6.81 -26.94 0.70
N PHE A 309 -6.24 -25.75 0.65
CA PHE A 309 -5.52 -25.10 1.73
C PHE A 309 -6.48 -24.70 2.86
N ILE A 310 -6.63 -25.55 3.87
CA ILE A 310 -7.28 -25.18 5.14
C ILE A 310 -6.18 -24.69 6.09
N GLN A 311 -6.23 -23.41 6.44
CA GLN A 311 -5.51 -22.86 7.58
C GLN A 311 -5.97 -23.57 8.86
N LYS A 312 -5.03 -24.09 9.65
CA LYS A 312 -5.29 -24.32 11.07
C LYS A 312 -4.04 -24.10 11.91
N GLU A 313 -4.23 -23.28 12.93
CA GLU A 313 -3.33 -23.04 14.04
C GLU A 313 -3.00 -24.31 14.83
N SER A 314 -1.83 -24.27 15.44
CA SER A 314 -1.40 -24.97 16.66
C SER A 314 -1.23 -26.50 16.64
N GLY A 315 0.01 -26.88 16.96
CA GLY A 315 0.45 -28.03 17.76
C GLY A 315 -0.33 -29.35 17.69
N LEU A 316 0.32 -30.39 17.14
CA LEU A 316 0.34 -31.69 17.82
C LEU A 316 1.54 -32.53 17.38
N ARG A 317 2.29 -33.02 18.37
CA ARG A 317 3.29 -34.09 18.27
C ARG A 317 2.72 -35.28 17.51
N ARG A 318 3.53 -35.89 16.63
CA ARG A 318 3.61 -37.36 16.48
C ARG A 318 4.95 -37.76 15.89
N SER A 319 5.74 -38.35 16.78
CA SER A 319 6.99 -39.06 16.55
C SER A 319 6.79 -40.32 15.72
N PHE A 320 7.69 -40.57 14.76
CA PHE A 320 8.16 -41.91 14.47
C PHE A 320 9.69 -41.92 14.51
N ARG A 321 10.21 -42.66 15.48
CA ARG A 321 11.63 -42.91 15.75
C ARG A 321 12.13 -43.95 14.77
N LEU A 322 13.30 -43.74 14.15
CA LEU A 322 14.23 -44.84 13.88
C LEU A 322 15.68 -44.43 14.18
N SER A 323 16.17 -45.07 15.24
CA SER A 323 17.52 -45.54 15.52
C SER A 323 18.71 -44.55 15.61
N ARG A 324 19.01 -44.29 16.89
CA ARG A 324 20.26 -43.81 17.48
C ARG A 324 21.42 -44.75 17.16
N LYS A 325 22.51 -44.24 16.60
CA LYS A 325 23.86 -44.80 16.78
C LYS A 325 24.79 -43.71 17.29
N ASP A 326 24.91 -43.66 18.62
CA ASP A 326 25.88 -42.88 19.36
C ASP A 326 27.31 -43.34 19.00
N ARG A 327 28.17 -42.43 18.55
CA ARG A 327 29.61 -42.44 18.84
C ARG A 327 30.07 -41.01 19.14
N ARG A 328 30.67 -40.86 20.32
CA ARG A 328 31.10 -39.60 20.93
C ARG A 328 32.39 -39.08 20.29
N GLY A 329 32.48 -37.75 20.22
CA GLY A 329 33.67 -36.97 20.52
C GLY A 329 34.66 -36.74 19.38
N SER A 330 34.65 -35.54 18.81
CA SER A 330 35.80 -34.62 18.87
C SER A 330 35.44 -33.28 18.22
N SER A 331 35.89 -32.21 18.85
CA SER A 331 35.91 -30.83 18.37
C SER A 331 36.53 -30.71 16.97
N GLY A 332 35.84 -30.03 16.07
CA GLY A 332 36.34 -29.65 14.75
C GLY A 332 35.24 -28.92 13.99
N GLU A 333 35.54 -27.70 13.56
CA GLU A 333 34.70 -26.81 12.76
C GLU A 333 33.99 -27.58 11.65
N ALA A 334 32.66 -27.67 11.74
CA ALA A 334 31.85 -28.26 10.69
C ALA A 334 31.52 -27.19 9.67
N ASN A 335 32.30 -27.23 8.59
CA ASN A 335 32.04 -26.63 7.29
C ASN A 335 30.54 -26.55 7.00
N VAL A 336 30.15 -25.38 6.46
CA VAL A 336 28.95 -25.18 5.64
C VAL A 336 28.85 -26.39 4.72
N SER A 337 27.95 -27.31 5.03
CA SER A 337 27.66 -28.42 4.15
C SER A 337 26.98 -27.79 2.95
N ASP A 338 27.64 -27.90 1.80
CA ASP A 338 27.03 -27.86 0.47
C ASP A 338 25.70 -28.62 0.55
N GLN A 339 24.62 -27.87 0.74
CA GLN A 339 23.33 -28.33 0.28
C GLN A 339 23.52 -28.40 -1.22
N ASN A 340 23.40 -29.60 -1.78
CA ASN A 340 23.30 -29.80 -3.21
C ASN A 340 22.33 -28.75 -3.77
N ASP A 341 22.89 -27.68 -4.35
CA ASP A 341 22.18 -26.74 -5.20
C ASP A 341 21.74 -27.57 -6.39
N THR A 342 20.56 -28.18 -6.25
CA THR A 342 19.83 -28.70 -7.39
C THR A 342 19.52 -27.45 -8.19
N GLU A 343 20.36 -27.16 -9.19
CA GLU A 343 20.27 -25.95 -9.99
C GLU A 343 18.98 -26.04 -10.82
N PHE A 344 17.86 -25.64 -10.21
CA PHE A 344 16.57 -25.67 -10.87
C PHE A 344 16.58 -24.62 -11.98
N LEU A 345 16.46 -25.07 -13.23
CA LEU A 345 16.40 -24.23 -14.42
C LEU A 345 15.04 -23.50 -14.52
N THR A 346 14.78 -22.58 -13.59
CA THR A 346 13.51 -21.83 -13.51
C THR A 346 13.66 -20.44 -14.10
N TYR A 347 14.30 -19.52 -13.38
CA TYR A 347 14.50 -18.14 -13.78
C TYR A 347 15.90 -17.67 -13.43
N GLU A 348 16.46 -16.82 -14.29
CA GLU A 348 17.73 -16.14 -14.08
C GLU A 348 17.53 -14.64 -14.11
N GLU A 349 17.96 -13.92 -13.07
CA GLU A 349 17.86 -12.47 -13.05
C GLU A 349 18.81 -11.84 -14.07
N VAL A 350 18.29 -10.91 -14.88
CA VAL A 350 19.04 -10.23 -15.93
C VAL A 350 18.90 -8.72 -15.81
N THR A 351 19.86 -7.98 -16.36
CA THR A 351 19.77 -6.53 -16.50
C THR A 351 20.19 -6.14 -17.90
N ARG A 352 19.51 -5.15 -18.49
CA ARG A 352 19.86 -4.64 -19.81
C ARG A 352 21.21 -3.96 -19.75
N TYR A 353 22.21 -4.56 -20.40
CA TYR A 353 23.51 -3.93 -20.59
C TYR A 353 23.52 -3.09 -21.88
N GLN A 354 23.84 -1.81 -21.75
CA GLN A 354 24.15 -0.92 -22.87
C GLN A 354 25.57 -0.40 -22.69
N GLN A 355 26.44 -0.67 -23.67
CA GLN A 355 27.83 -0.22 -23.61
C GLN A 355 27.88 1.31 -23.67
N LYS A 356 28.53 1.93 -22.69
CA LYS A 356 28.79 3.38 -22.72
C LYS A 356 29.96 3.69 -23.66
N PRO A 357 30.02 4.88 -24.28
CA PRO A 357 31.10 5.25 -25.21
C PRO A 357 32.51 5.13 -24.62
N ASN A 358 32.66 5.33 -23.30
CA ASN A 358 33.94 5.30 -22.60
C ASN A 358 34.23 3.95 -21.90
N GLU A 359 33.38 2.93 -22.08
CA GLU A 359 33.59 1.61 -21.50
C GLU A 359 34.37 0.68 -22.44
N ARG A 360 35.25 -0.14 -21.84
CA ARG A 360 35.98 -1.17 -22.58
C ARG A 360 34.99 -2.15 -23.23
N PRO A 361 35.22 -2.56 -24.49
CA PRO A 361 34.36 -3.53 -25.16
C PRO A 361 34.35 -4.87 -24.43
N ARG A 362 33.18 -5.51 -24.38
CA ARG A 362 33.02 -6.84 -23.80
C ARG A 362 33.82 -7.87 -24.59
N LEU A 363 34.45 -8.79 -23.87
CA LEU A 363 35.20 -9.89 -24.46
C LEU A 363 34.25 -10.81 -25.24
N VAL A 364 34.64 -11.16 -26.47
CA VAL A 364 33.99 -12.20 -27.26
C VAL A 364 34.71 -13.51 -27.00
N VAL A 365 34.02 -14.46 -26.37
CA VAL A 365 34.54 -15.81 -26.11
C VAL A 365 33.80 -16.78 -27.01
N LEU A 366 34.55 -17.57 -27.79
CA LEU A 366 34.00 -18.61 -28.64
C LEU A 366 34.14 -19.96 -27.93
N ILE A 367 33.02 -20.65 -27.72
CA ILE A 367 32.96 -21.95 -27.05
C ILE A 367 32.19 -22.91 -27.96
N GLY A 368 32.71 -24.13 -28.15
CA GLY A 368 32.06 -25.17 -28.95
C GLY A 368 32.96 -26.40 -29.15
N SER A 369 32.37 -27.50 -29.62
CA SER A 369 33.05 -28.80 -29.76
C SER A 369 34.02 -28.92 -30.94
N LEU A 370 34.03 -27.95 -31.86
CA LEU A 370 34.83 -27.97 -33.09
C LEU A 370 35.99 -26.97 -33.03
N GLY A 371 37.04 -27.30 -32.27
CA GLY A 371 38.16 -26.40 -31.97
C GLY A 371 38.90 -25.82 -33.20
N ALA A 372 39.09 -26.60 -34.26
CA ALA A 372 39.76 -26.13 -35.49
C ALA A 372 38.96 -25.04 -36.21
N ARG A 373 37.64 -25.24 -36.39
CA ARG A 373 36.74 -24.27 -37.03
C ARG A 373 36.56 -23.00 -36.21
N ILE A 374 36.58 -23.11 -34.87
CA ILE A 374 36.55 -21.94 -33.98
C ILE A 374 37.81 -21.09 -34.16
N ASN A 375 38.98 -21.71 -34.32
CA ASN A 375 40.22 -20.99 -34.56
C ASN A 375 40.24 -20.32 -35.94
N GLU A 376 39.76 -20.98 -36.98
CA GLU A 376 39.60 -20.37 -38.32
C GLU A 376 38.66 -19.16 -38.28
N LEU A 377 37.50 -19.30 -37.62
CA LEU A 377 36.54 -18.21 -37.46
C LEU A 377 37.15 -17.04 -36.67
N LYS A 378 37.87 -17.33 -35.59
CA LYS A 378 38.58 -16.32 -34.80
C LYS A 378 39.58 -15.54 -35.66
N GLN A 379 40.40 -16.24 -36.45
CA GLN A 379 41.36 -15.59 -37.33
C GLN A 379 40.67 -14.75 -38.41
N LYS A 380 39.59 -15.26 -39.00
CA LYS A 380 38.79 -14.55 -40.00
C LYS A 380 38.18 -13.25 -39.46
N VAL A 381 37.56 -13.29 -38.27
CA VAL A 381 36.96 -12.11 -37.63
C VAL A 381 38.00 -11.02 -37.33
N ILE A 382 39.19 -11.42 -36.88
CA ILE A 382 40.29 -10.48 -36.61
C ILE A 382 40.84 -9.90 -37.91
N ALA A 383 41.02 -10.72 -38.95
CA ALA A 383 41.53 -10.29 -40.24
C ALA A 383 40.58 -9.30 -40.95
N GLU A 384 39.26 -9.52 -40.85
CA GLU A 384 38.25 -8.63 -41.45
C GLU A 384 38.09 -7.31 -40.67
N ASN A 385 38.37 -7.30 -39.36
CA ASN A 385 38.17 -6.14 -38.48
C ASN A 385 39.34 -5.92 -37.49
N PRO A 386 40.57 -5.67 -37.97
CA PRO A 386 41.77 -5.63 -37.14
C PRO A 386 41.79 -4.46 -36.15
N HIS A 387 41.06 -3.37 -36.45
CA HIS A 387 40.95 -2.20 -35.56
C HIS A 387 39.97 -2.40 -34.40
N ARG A 388 39.16 -3.47 -34.41
CA ARG A 388 38.13 -3.72 -33.40
C ARG A 388 38.38 -4.97 -32.56
N TYR A 389 39.08 -5.97 -33.10
CA TYR A 389 39.29 -7.25 -32.44
C TYR A 389 40.77 -7.59 -32.36
N ALA A 390 41.19 -8.11 -31.19
CA ALA A 390 42.53 -8.60 -30.94
C ALA A 390 42.49 -9.81 -30.01
N VAL A 391 43.56 -10.62 -30.00
CA VAL A 391 43.69 -11.77 -29.10
C VAL A 391 44.33 -11.33 -27.79
N ALA A 392 43.80 -11.81 -26.67
CA ALA A 392 44.45 -11.63 -25.38
C ALA A 392 45.84 -12.32 -25.38
N VAL A 393 46.87 -11.60 -24.94
CA VAL A 393 48.24 -12.12 -24.88
C VAL A 393 48.33 -13.13 -23.72
N PRO A 394 48.53 -14.44 -23.99
CA PRO A 394 48.64 -15.43 -22.93
C PRO A 394 49.97 -15.24 -22.20
N ARG A 395 49.95 -15.28 -20.86
CA ARG A 395 51.18 -15.34 -20.07
C ARG A 395 51.79 -16.73 -20.22
N ARG A 396 52.99 -16.82 -20.79
CA ARG A 396 53.80 -18.04 -20.79
C ARG A 396 54.87 -17.91 -19.71
N SER A 397 54.76 -18.69 -18.64
CA SER A 397 55.89 -18.98 -17.77
C SER A 397 56.77 -19.99 -18.49
N CYS A 398 57.76 -19.51 -19.24
CA CYS A 398 58.83 -20.38 -19.71
C CYS A 398 59.64 -20.81 -18.49
N LEU A 399 59.37 -22.00 -17.97
CA LEU A 399 60.36 -22.74 -17.19
C LEU A 399 61.50 -23.05 -18.16
N ILE A 400 62.59 -22.31 -18.02
CA ILE A 400 63.85 -22.59 -18.68
C ILE A 400 64.39 -23.85 -17.98
N SER A 401 64.27 -25.00 -18.64
CA SER A 401 64.88 -26.27 -18.24
C SER A 401 66.30 -26.37 -18.74
#